data_AF-A0A0K9YY82-F1
#
_entry.id   AF-A0A0K9YY82-F1
#
_cell.length_a   1.000
_cell.length_b   1.000
_cell.length_c   1.000
_cell.angle_alpha   90.00
_cell.angle_beta   90.00
_cell.angle_gamma   90.00
#
_symmetry.space_group_name_H-M   'P 1'
#
loop_
_entity.id
_entity.type
_entity.pdbx_description
1 polymer ?
#
loop_
_entity_poly.entity_id
_entity_poly.type
_entity_poly.pdbx_seq_one_letter_code
_entity_poly.pdbx_strand_id
1 'polypeptide(L)'
;MTALHRAAEHGDDEIVRLLLEHGASIDILNEFGGTALNSCIWGSLHTRDSKGDYAAVAESLIEAGVKLPDQVMGSENVRQVLIRHGVRA
;
A
#
# COMPACT_ATOMS: atom_id res chain seq x y z
N MET A 1 1.90 -5.92 -12.42
CA MET A 1 1.37 -4.56 -12.15
C MET A 1 -0.13 -4.60 -12.40
N THR A 2 -0.97 -4.06 -11.50
CA THR A 2 -2.45 -4.05 -11.62
C THR A 2 -3.01 -2.67 -11.28
N ALA A 3 -4.33 -2.46 -11.46
CA ALA A 3 -5.00 -1.24 -11.03
C ALA A 3 -4.78 -0.96 -9.53
N LEU A 4 -4.82 -2.01 -8.70
CA LEU A 4 -4.59 -1.89 -7.25
C LEU A 4 -3.17 -1.40 -6.93
N HIS A 5 -2.16 -1.86 -7.68
CA HIS A 5 -0.79 -1.36 -7.52
C HIS A 5 -0.68 0.13 -7.88
N ARG A 6 -1.31 0.56 -8.97
CA ARG A 6 -1.26 1.96 -9.42
C ARG A 6 -1.97 2.90 -8.44
N ALA A 7 -3.16 2.52 -7.97
CA ALA A 7 -3.89 3.28 -6.97
C ALA A 7 -3.07 3.39 -5.67
N ALA A 8 -2.46 2.28 -5.23
CA ALA A 8 -1.60 2.26 -4.06
C ALA A 8 -0.36 3.17 -4.24
N GLU A 9 0.31 3.12 -5.39
CA GLU A 9 1.47 3.96 -5.73
C GLU A 9 1.16 5.47 -5.69
N HIS A 10 -0.08 5.87 -6.01
CA HIS A 10 -0.51 7.27 -5.97
C HIS A 10 -1.12 7.67 -4.62
N GLY A 11 -1.33 6.72 -3.71
CA GLY A 11 -1.99 6.99 -2.43
C GLY A 11 -3.51 7.25 -2.59
N ASP A 12 -4.13 6.72 -3.64
CA ASP A 12 -5.54 6.91 -3.96
C ASP A 12 -6.43 5.97 -3.12
N ASP A 13 -6.62 6.29 -1.85
CA ASP A 13 -7.36 5.48 -0.89
C ASP A 13 -8.79 5.13 -1.36
N GLU A 14 -9.52 6.09 -1.95
CA GLU A 14 -10.87 5.84 -2.48
C GLU A 14 -10.86 4.78 -3.59
N ILE A 15 -9.88 4.83 -4.49
CA ILE A 15 -9.76 3.86 -5.58
C ILE A 15 -9.31 2.50 -5.02
N VAL A 16 -8.40 2.48 -4.06
CA VAL A 16 -7.96 1.25 -3.39
C VAL A 16 -9.15 0.57 -2.73
N ARG A 17 -9.95 1.29 -1.94
CA ARG A 17 -11.15 0.75 -1.30
C ARG A 17 -12.15 0.23 -2.32
N LEU A 18 -12.44 1.00 -3.38
CA LEU A 18 -13.35 0.58 -4.45
C LEU A 18 -12.88 -0.73 -5.12
N LEU A 19 -11.59 -0.84 -5.42
CA LEU A 19 -11.03 -2.04 -6.05
C LEU A 19 -11.12 -3.26 -5.14
N LEU A 20 -10.81 -3.09 -3.85
CA LEU A 20 -10.91 -4.17 -2.85
C LEU A 20 -12.37 -4.62 -2.68
N GLU A 21 -13.33 -3.70 -2.59
CA GLU A 21 -14.76 -3.99 -2.54
C GLU A 21 -15.26 -4.81 -3.75
N HIS A 22 -14.66 -4.58 -4.93
CA HIS A 22 -14.98 -5.30 -6.16
C HIS A 22 -14.16 -6.59 -6.34
N GLY A 23 -13.45 -7.05 -5.30
CA GLY A 23 -12.71 -8.32 -5.32
C GLY A 23 -11.41 -8.27 -6.10
N ALA A 24 -10.77 -7.10 -6.19
CA ALA A 24 -9.41 -7.01 -6.73
C ALA A 24 -8.47 -7.95 -5.95
N SER A 25 -7.75 -8.80 -6.68
CA SER A 25 -6.81 -9.73 -6.06
C SER A 25 -5.62 -8.99 -5.44
N ILE A 26 -5.39 -9.27 -4.16
CA ILE A 26 -4.28 -8.73 -3.36
C ILE A 26 -2.97 -9.52 -3.49
N ASP A 27 -3.05 -10.75 -4.00
CA ASP A 27 -1.92 -11.67 -4.08
C ASP A 27 -1.08 -11.49 -5.36
N ILE A 28 -1.56 -10.68 -6.31
CA ILE A 28 -0.83 -10.41 -7.55
C ILE A 28 0.40 -9.58 -7.23
N LEU A 29 1.56 -10.03 -7.71
CA LEU A 29 2.81 -9.30 -7.61
C LEU A 29 3.04 -8.45 -8.86
N ASN A 30 3.68 -7.29 -8.69
CA ASN A 30 4.15 -6.48 -9.81
C ASN A 30 5.41 -7.09 -10.46
N GLU A 31 5.92 -6.43 -11.51
CA GLU A 31 7.10 -6.90 -12.25
C GLU A 31 8.40 -6.94 -11.42
N PHE A 32 8.41 -6.27 -10.26
CA PHE A 32 9.50 -6.28 -9.29
C PHE A 32 9.26 -7.28 -8.15
N GLY A 33 8.22 -8.12 -8.24
CA GLY A 33 7.84 -9.07 -7.19
C GLY A 33 7.19 -8.44 -5.96
N GLY A 34 6.77 -7.17 -6.05
CA GLY A 34 6.14 -6.45 -4.94
C GLY A 34 4.62 -6.54 -4.95
N THR A 35 4.00 -6.53 -3.76
CA THR A 35 2.54 -6.43 -3.58
C THR A 35 2.03 -5.00 -3.82
N ALA A 36 0.71 -4.80 -3.78
CA ALA A 36 0.13 -3.45 -3.76
C ALA A 36 0.64 -2.59 -2.59
N LEU A 37 0.88 -3.20 -1.42
CA LEU A 37 1.45 -2.49 -0.26
C LEU A 37 2.90 -2.04 -0.54
N ASN A 38 3.69 -2.84 -1.24
CA ASN A 38 5.03 -2.41 -1.68
C ASN A 38 4.98 -1.24 -2.67
N SER A 39 3.98 -1.21 -3.56
CA SER A 39 3.73 -0.04 -4.42
C SER A 39 3.32 1.21 -3.62
N CYS A 40 2.49 1.08 -2.58
CA CYS A 40 2.17 2.18 -1.66
C CYS A 40 3.42 2.71 -0.95
N ILE A 41 4.24 1.82 -0.39
CA ILE A 41 5.50 2.18 0.28
C ILE A 41 6.42 2.94 -0.68
N TRP A 42 6.62 2.42 -1.89
CA TRP A 42 7.45 3.08 -2.89
C TRP A 42 6.88 4.44 -3.31
N GLY A 43 5.58 4.51 -3.57
CA GLY A 43 4.87 5.73 -3.95
C GLY A 43 4.98 6.82 -2.88
N SER A 44 4.88 6.44 -1.61
CA SER A 44 5.01 7.36 -0.46
C SER A 44 6.39 8.03 -0.37
N LEU A 45 7.43 7.43 -0.96
CA LEU A 45 8.80 7.93 -0.98
C LEU A 45 9.14 8.70 -2.27
N HIS A 46 8.64 8.23 -3.42
CA HIS A 46 9.08 8.71 -4.74
C HIS A 46 8.03 9.54 -5.47
N THR A 47 6.78 9.06 -5.52
CA THR A 47 5.67 9.78 -6.19
C THR A 47 5.25 10.99 -5.36
N ARG A 48 5.00 10.76 -4.07
CA ARG A 48 4.62 11.79 -3.08
C ARG A 48 3.49 12.69 -3.60
N ASP A 49 2.39 12.08 -4.06
CA ASP A 49 1.22 12.85 -4.48
C ASP A 49 0.74 13.71 -3.31
N SER A 50 0.66 15.02 -3.54
CA SER A 50 0.16 15.99 -2.56
C SER A 50 -1.26 15.73 -2.07
N LYS A 51 -2.05 14.97 -2.84
CA LYS A 51 -3.43 14.61 -2.51
C LYS A 51 -3.59 13.17 -2.02
N GLY A 52 -2.55 12.34 -2.12
CA GLY A 52 -2.60 10.94 -1.75
C GLY A 52 -2.55 10.74 -0.23
N ASP A 53 -3.35 9.80 0.28
CA ASP A 53 -3.31 9.35 1.67
C ASP A 53 -2.69 7.95 1.74
N TYR A 54 -1.36 7.91 1.75
CA TYR A 54 -0.60 6.67 1.84
C TYR A 54 -0.82 5.93 3.17
N ALA A 55 -1.20 6.62 4.24
CA ALA A 55 -1.46 5.97 5.52
C ALA A 55 -2.79 5.21 5.46
N ALA A 56 -3.85 5.85 4.94
CA ALA A 56 -5.14 5.21 4.73
C ALA A 56 -5.06 4.04 3.73
N VAL A 57 -4.29 4.21 2.64
CA VAL A 57 -4.03 3.11 1.70
C VAL A 57 -3.33 1.94 2.38
N ALA A 58 -2.30 2.21 3.18
CA ALA A 58 -1.58 1.16 3.89
C ALA A 58 -2.51 0.42 4.86
N GLU A 59 -3.34 1.14 5.61
CA GLU A 59 -4.37 0.54 6.49
C GLU A 59 -5.32 -0.36 5.70
N SER A 60 -5.97 0.17 4.66
CA SER A 60 -6.91 -0.57 3.81
C SER A 60 -6.31 -1.87 3.25
N LEU A 61 -5.06 -1.82 2.80
CA LEU A 61 -4.35 -2.98 2.27
C LEU A 61 -3.98 -4.00 3.36
N ILE A 62 -3.56 -3.55 4.54
CA ILE A 62 -3.24 -4.44 5.65
C ILE A 62 -4.51 -5.13 6.16
N GLU A 63 -5.61 -4.39 6.32
CA GLU A 63 -6.92 -4.91 6.70
C GLU A 63 -7.47 -5.93 5.68
N ALA A 64 -7.18 -5.73 4.39
CA ALA A 64 -7.50 -6.69 3.35
C ALA A 64 -6.68 -7.99 3.45
N GLY A 65 -5.64 -8.04 4.29
CA GLY A 65 -4.81 -9.22 4.50
C GLY A 65 -3.64 -9.34 3.52
N VAL A 66 -3.20 -8.23 2.91
CA VAL A 66 -2.01 -8.23 2.05
C VAL A 66 -0.79 -8.65 2.87
N LYS A 67 0.08 -9.46 2.28
CA LYS A 67 1.35 -9.86 2.91
C LYS A 67 2.16 -8.62 3.33
N LEU A 68 2.47 -8.55 4.62
CA LEU A 68 3.29 -7.49 5.21
C LEU A 68 4.74 -7.55 4.70
N PRO A 69 5.41 -6.39 4.56
CA PRO A 69 6.82 -6.35 4.24
C PRO A 69 7.66 -6.84 5.42
N ASP A 70 8.86 -7.36 5.15
CA ASP A 70 9.80 -7.82 6.19
C ASP A 70 10.44 -6.66 6.97
N GLN A 71 10.41 -5.44 6.42
CA GLN A 71 11.05 -4.24 6.98
C GLN A 71 10.07 -3.06 7.00
N VAL A 72 10.18 -2.22 8.04
CA VAL A 72 9.42 -0.96 8.12
C VAL A 72 10.03 0.08 7.18
N MET A 73 9.35 0.31 6.05
CA MET A 73 9.77 1.25 5.01
C MET A 73 8.63 2.20 4.62
N GLY A 74 8.96 3.30 3.95
CA GLY A 74 7.99 4.28 3.44
C GLY A 74 8.12 5.65 4.09
N SER A 75 7.18 6.53 3.79
CA SER A 75 7.04 7.82 4.48
C SER A 75 6.75 7.61 5.97
N GLU A 76 6.99 8.64 6.80
CA GLU A 76 6.79 8.52 8.25
C GLU A 76 5.40 8.01 8.62
N ASN A 77 4.35 8.50 7.97
CA ASN A 77 2.98 8.06 8.24
C ASN A 77 2.77 6.57 7.90
N VAL A 78 3.34 6.09 6.79
CA VAL A 78 3.26 4.66 6.42
C VAL A 78 4.03 3.79 7.41
N ARG A 79 5.22 4.25 7.85
CA ARG A 79 6.02 3.52 8.85
C ARG A 79 5.27 3.37 10.17
N GLN A 80 4.57 4.42 10.62
CA GLN A 80 3.74 4.36 11.82
C GLN A 80 2.61 3.32 11.70
N VAL A 81 1.95 3.24 10.53
CA VAL A 81 0.94 2.20 10.25
C VAL A 81 1.56 0.81 10.34
N LEU A 82 2.69 0.57 9.66
CA LEU A 82 3.37 -0.73 9.67
C LEU A 82 3.78 -1.17 11.09
N ILE A 83 4.30 -0.24 11.90
CA ILE A 83 4.67 -0.50 13.30
C ILE A 83 3.43 -0.87 14.14
N ARG A 84 2.30 -0.17 13.93
CA ARG A 84 1.03 -0.47 14.61
C ARG A 84 0.53 -1.89 14.33
N HIS A 85 0.77 -2.39 13.12
CA HIS A 85 0.40 -3.74 12.68
C HIS A 85 1.49 -4.79 12.93
N GLY A 86 2.51 -4.47 13.72
CA GLY A 86 3.49 -5.43 14.21
C GLY A 86 4.66 -5.73 13.26
N VAL A 87 4.85 -4.94 12.21
CA VAL A 87 6.08 -5.00 11.40
C VAL A 87 7.23 -4.49 12.27
N ARG A 88 8.26 -5.32 12.44
CA ARG A 88 9.41 -5.00 13.30
C ARG A 88 10.29 -3.95 12.62
N ALA A 89 10.59 -2.89 13.36
CA ALA A 89 11.48 -1.80 12.94
C ALA A 89 12.94 -2.25 12.83
#